data_AF-A0A7J9MSY3-F1
#
_entry.id   AF-A0A7J9MSY3-F1
#
_cell.length_a   1.000
_cell.length_b   1.000
_cell.length_c   1.000
_cell.angle_alpha   90.00
_cell.angle_beta   90.00
_cell.angle_gamma   90.00
#
_symmetry.space_group_name_H-M   'P 1'
#
loop_
_entity.id
_entity.type
_entity.pdbx_description
1 polymer ?
#
loop_
_entity_poly.entity_id
_entity_poly.type
_entity_poly.pdbx_seq_one_letter_code
_entity_poly.pdbx_strand_id
1 'polypeptide(L)'
;MICTIAELESNRQPLAEQHDKKSKVTTVGIMQISPATAESMAKEYQISLYKIEGDPDILYRPFVNVYFGATYLKWLSNFENKVRTEEFMVRAYKGGTKKATHKSTLPYWKRYISVKETFTPRCRKHSNGPTTQSPTSTALDSSNSGCSPLIYLRSGGHYLYPLRTSFSAYLFCISILLPYMPVFLYRRAADDACLYWDSRVSPEDMREMWNNPEICNEWNKSNQKRGKVLFTLDSEKNPCLSRLELKAVAEIIVNNYFSTMGIKPTVLCALAEMVSMRNVDGTEERTGLMGIDYSTAFRLYTDYPIDYEEDLTKPFVSMYFGAAYFAWLSMYEGSERDLQFVIQAYISGPENVNPEGMCPEWAKFEQTLAGFEFRE
;
A
#
# COMPACT_ATOMS: atom_id res chain seq x y z
N MET A 1 -1.48 13.33 -17.67
CA MET A 1 -2.30 12.39 -18.45
C MET A 1 -2.89 11.30 -17.58
N ILE A 2 -2.13 10.29 -17.14
CA ILE A 2 -2.66 9.16 -16.34
C ILE A 2 -3.45 9.65 -15.11
N CYS A 3 -2.85 10.44 -14.23
CA CYS A 3 -3.53 10.99 -13.04
C CYS A 3 -4.78 11.82 -13.38
N THR A 4 -4.73 12.54 -14.50
CA THR A 4 -5.84 13.37 -15.02
C THR A 4 -7.01 12.51 -15.53
N ILE A 5 -6.72 11.35 -16.13
CA ILE A 5 -7.74 10.39 -16.58
C ILE A 5 -8.31 9.65 -15.37
N ALA A 6 -7.46 9.21 -14.43
CA ALA A 6 -7.90 8.63 -13.15
C ALA A 6 -8.87 9.55 -12.38
N GLU A 7 -8.61 10.86 -12.36
CA GLU A 7 -9.53 11.86 -11.79
C GLU A 7 -10.90 11.83 -12.47
N LEU A 8 -10.92 11.90 -13.81
CA LEU A 8 -12.15 12.03 -14.58
C LEU A 8 -12.97 10.75 -14.68
N GLU A 9 -12.31 9.60 -14.65
CA GLU A 9 -12.92 8.30 -14.87
C GLU A 9 -13.41 7.67 -13.57
N SER A 10 -12.65 7.74 -12.48
CA SER A 10 -13.01 7.11 -11.19
C SER A 10 -13.08 8.05 -9.99
N ASN A 11 -12.72 9.33 -10.14
CA ASN A 11 -12.45 10.21 -8.99
C ASN A 11 -11.46 9.57 -7.98
N ARG A 12 -10.41 8.94 -8.54
CA ARG A 12 -9.36 8.18 -7.82
C ARG A 12 -9.83 6.93 -7.06
N GLN A 13 -11.07 6.47 -7.25
CA GLN A 13 -11.63 5.34 -6.51
C GLN A 13 -11.18 3.98 -7.11
N PRO A 14 -10.45 3.13 -6.35
CA PRO A 14 -10.01 1.82 -6.86
C PRO A 14 -11.14 0.84 -7.17
N LEU A 15 -12.24 0.92 -6.43
CA LEU A 15 -13.41 0.04 -6.59
C LEU A 15 -14.52 0.67 -7.45
N ALA A 16 -14.18 1.67 -8.28
CA ALA A 16 -15.16 2.27 -9.18
C ALA A 16 -15.58 1.29 -10.28
N GLU A 17 -16.88 1.13 -10.46
CA GLU A 17 -17.49 0.41 -11.58
C GLU A 17 -18.38 1.38 -12.39
N GLN A 18 -18.26 1.38 -13.72
CA GLN A 18 -19.21 2.03 -14.62
C GLN A 18 -19.79 1.04 -15.61
N HIS A 19 -21.12 1.00 -15.71
CA HIS A 19 -21.83 0.20 -16.69
C HIS A 19 -22.47 1.08 -17.78
N ASP A 20 -21.95 1.02 -19.00
CA ASP A 20 -22.56 1.71 -20.14
C ASP A 20 -23.72 0.89 -20.72
N LYS A 21 -24.94 1.29 -20.34
CA LYS A 21 -26.21 0.72 -20.81
C LYS A 21 -26.34 0.63 -22.34
N LYS A 22 -25.58 1.42 -23.13
CA LYS A 22 -25.63 1.42 -24.60
C LYS A 22 -24.71 0.38 -25.24
N SER A 23 -23.51 0.18 -24.69
CA SER A 23 -22.56 -0.82 -25.18
C SER A 23 -22.63 -2.16 -24.44
N LYS A 24 -23.32 -2.20 -23.28
CA LYS A 24 -23.33 -3.31 -22.32
C LYS A 24 -21.93 -3.67 -21.78
N VAL A 25 -20.98 -2.75 -21.88
CA VAL A 25 -19.64 -2.91 -21.33
C VAL A 25 -19.61 -2.37 -19.91
N THR A 26 -19.05 -3.17 -19.01
CA THR A 26 -18.65 -2.73 -17.66
C THR A 26 -17.16 -2.41 -17.69
N THR A 27 -16.80 -1.25 -17.13
CA THR A 27 -15.42 -0.83 -16.86
C THR A 27 -15.18 -0.75 -15.36
N VAL A 28 -13.99 -1.13 -14.92
CA VAL A 28 -13.63 -1.22 -13.51
C VAL A 28 -12.31 -0.51 -13.22
N GLY A 29 -12.10 -0.16 -11.95
CA GLY A 29 -10.84 0.35 -11.42
C GLY A 29 -10.56 1.83 -11.70
N ILE A 30 -9.41 2.30 -11.21
CA ILE A 30 -9.00 3.72 -11.21
C ILE A 30 -9.05 4.35 -12.61
N MET A 31 -8.64 3.62 -13.64
CA MET A 31 -8.56 4.05 -15.04
C MET A 31 -9.79 3.62 -15.87
N GLN A 32 -10.79 2.96 -15.27
CA GLN A 32 -11.99 2.45 -15.94
C GLN A 32 -11.69 1.61 -17.19
N ILE A 33 -10.98 0.50 -16.98
CA ILE A 33 -10.63 -0.48 -18.02
C ILE A 33 -11.67 -1.61 -18.05
N SER A 34 -12.02 -2.07 -19.25
CA SER A 34 -12.86 -3.26 -19.43
C SER A 34 -12.00 -4.52 -19.57
N PRO A 35 -12.47 -5.71 -19.15
CA PRO A 35 -11.75 -6.98 -19.34
C PRO A 35 -11.33 -7.21 -20.80
N ALA A 36 -12.24 -6.99 -21.76
CA ALA A 36 -11.94 -7.12 -23.18
C ALA A 36 -10.84 -6.16 -23.67
N THR A 37 -10.74 -4.95 -23.10
CA THR A 37 -9.64 -4.02 -23.38
C THR A 37 -8.33 -4.53 -22.81
N ALA A 38 -8.33 -4.99 -21.56
CA ALA A 38 -7.14 -5.55 -20.91
C ALA A 38 -6.61 -6.77 -21.67
N GLU A 39 -7.47 -7.72 -22.05
CA GLU A 39 -7.11 -8.90 -22.85
C GLU A 39 -6.53 -8.52 -24.22
N SER A 40 -7.14 -7.54 -24.90
CA SER A 40 -6.64 -7.06 -26.19
C SER A 40 -5.24 -6.48 -26.07
N MET A 41 -4.99 -5.69 -25.01
CA MET A 41 -3.66 -5.14 -24.73
C MET A 41 -2.66 -6.22 -24.32
N ALA A 42 -3.08 -7.22 -23.54
CA ALA A 42 -2.22 -8.34 -23.14
C ALA A 42 -1.77 -9.16 -24.36
N LYS A 43 -2.67 -9.40 -25.32
CA LYS A 43 -2.37 -10.07 -26.59
C LYS A 43 -1.43 -9.22 -27.49
N GLU A 44 -1.74 -7.94 -27.66
CA GLU A 44 -0.95 -7.00 -28.50
C GLU A 44 0.52 -6.88 -28.04
N TYR A 45 0.75 -6.77 -26.73
CA TYR A 45 2.08 -6.57 -26.15
C TYR A 45 2.70 -7.84 -25.54
N GLN A 46 2.10 -9.02 -25.75
CA GLN A 46 2.56 -10.32 -25.24
C GLN A 46 2.79 -10.32 -23.72
N ILE A 47 1.90 -9.66 -22.97
CA ILE A 47 2.01 -9.49 -21.52
C ILE A 47 1.57 -10.77 -20.83
N SER A 48 2.54 -11.55 -20.35
CA SER A 48 2.32 -12.75 -19.54
C SER A 48 2.17 -12.45 -18.03
N LEU A 49 2.45 -11.22 -17.59
CA LEU A 49 2.56 -10.85 -16.18
C LEU A 49 1.24 -10.94 -15.39
N TYR A 50 0.08 -10.77 -16.06
CA TYR A 50 -1.23 -10.72 -15.42
C TYR A 50 -2.23 -11.67 -16.10
N LYS A 51 -2.74 -12.66 -15.37
CA LYS A 51 -3.72 -13.65 -15.86
C LYS A 51 -5.16 -13.11 -15.75
N ILE A 52 -5.60 -12.33 -16.73
CA ILE A 52 -6.95 -11.74 -16.77
C ILE A 52 -8.06 -12.81 -16.88
N GLU A 53 -7.79 -13.90 -17.62
CA GLU A 53 -8.79 -14.90 -18.00
C GLU A 53 -9.28 -15.80 -16.83
N GLY A 54 -8.62 -15.75 -15.67
CA GLY A 54 -8.95 -16.55 -14.49
C GLY A 54 -9.29 -15.78 -13.21
N ASP A 55 -9.11 -14.45 -13.19
CA ASP A 55 -9.39 -13.58 -12.06
C ASP A 55 -10.06 -12.29 -12.57
N PRO A 56 -11.39 -12.18 -12.54
CA PRO A 56 -12.10 -10.99 -13.01
C PRO A 56 -11.84 -9.76 -12.11
N ASP A 57 -11.46 -9.98 -10.86
CA ASP A 57 -11.25 -8.92 -9.86
C ASP A 57 -9.82 -8.35 -9.93
N ILE A 58 -8.92 -8.96 -10.70
CA ILE A 58 -7.54 -8.48 -10.92
C ILE A 58 -7.48 -7.02 -11.40
N LEU A 59 -8.51 -6.55 -12.11
CA LEU A 59 -8.62 -5.18 -12.60
C LEU A 59 -9.07 -4.16 -11.54
N TYR A 60 -9.49 -4.57 -10.35
CA TYR A 60 -9.66 -3.65 -9.21
C TYR A 60 -8.33 -3.29 -8.53
N ARG A 61 -7.27 -4.08 -8.74
CA ARG A 61 -5.94 -3.81 -8.20
C ARG A 61 -5.39 -2.50 -8.83
N PRO A 62 -5.04 -1.46 -8.05
CA PRO A 62 -4.61 -0.15 -8.57
C PRO A 62 -3.51 -0.22 -9.62
N PHE A 63 -2.41 -0.94 -9.33
CA PHE A 63 -1.26 -1.03 -10.23
C PHE A 63 -1.60 -1.73 -11.55
N VAL A 64 -2.36 -2.84 -11.50
CA VAL A 64 -2.78 -3.59 -12.69
C VAL A 64 -3.69 -2.74 -13.57
N ASN A 65 -4.65 -2.03 -12.97
CA ASN A 65 -5.58 -1.17 -13.69
C ASN A 65 -4.87 0.04 -14.34
N VAL A 66 -3.94 0.67 -13.62
CA VAL A 66 -3.08 1.75 -14.13
C VAL A 66 -2.17 1.24 -15.26
N TYR A 67 -1.61 0.03 -15.13
CA TYR A 67 -0.77 -0.60 -16.14
C TYR A 67 -1.53 -0.85 -17.46
N PHE A 68 -2.74 -1.42 -17.41
CA PHE A 68 -3.56 -1.60 -18.61
C PHE A 68 -4.05 -0.27 -19.18
N GLY A 69 -4.36 0.73 -18.34
CA GLY A 69 -4.67 2.08 -18.78
C GLY A 69 -3.51 2.78 -19.49
N ALA A 70 -2.30 2.66 -18.97
CA ALA A 70 -1.08 3.19 -19.60
C ALA A 70 -0.76 2.46 -20.91
N THR A 71 -0.91 1.13 -20.95
CA THR A 71 -0.72 0.31 -22.15
C THR A 71 -1.74 0.67 -23.24
N TYR A 72 -3.01 0.87 -22.88
CA TYR A 72 -4.03 1.34 -23.84
C TYR A 72 -3.75 2.75 -24.36
N LEU A 73 -3.25 3.67 -23.52
CA LEU A 73 -2.78 4.99 -23.98
C LEU A 73 -1.57 4.88 -24.93
N LYS A 74 -0.61 4.00 -24.64
CA LYS A 74 0.56 3.72 -25.52
C LYS A 74 0.13 3.14 -26.87
N TRP A 75 -0.90 2.31 -26.90
CA TRP A 75 -1.50 1.83 -28.15
C TRP A 75 -2.18 2.97 -28.91
N LEU A 76 -2.96 3.81 -28.21
CA LEU A 76 -3.62 4.97 -28.79
C LEU A 76 -2.65 6.04 -29.33
N SER A 77 -1.43 6.19 -28.77
CA SER A 77 -0.47 7.18 -29.25
C SER A 77 0.09 6.87 -30.64
N ASN A 78 0.08 5.60 -31.06
CA ASN A 78 0.57 5.14 -32.36
C ASN A 78 -0.53 4.53 -33.25
N PHE A 79 -1.82 4.79 -32.93
CA PHE A 79 -2.96 4.19 -33.62
C PHE A 79 -2.93 4.41 -35.14
N GLU A 80 -3.10 3.33 -35.93
CA GLU A 80 -2.92 3.26 -37.40
C GLU A 80 -1.50 3.62 -37.88
N ASN A 81 -0.46 3.29 -37.11
CA ASN A 81 0.95 3.62 -37.40
C ASN A 81 1.19 5.14 -37.60
N LYS A 82 0.39 5.96 -36.92
CA LYS A 82 0.48 7.42 -36.94
C LYS A 82 0.64 7.93 -35.53
N VAL A 83 1.63 8.80 -35.31
CA VAL A 83 1.78 9.52 -34.04
C VAL A 83 0.55 10.40 -33.83
N ARG A 84 -0.17 10.14 -32.74
CA ARG A 84 -1.42 10.84 -32.38
C ARG A 84 -1.15 11.94 -31.36
N THR A 85 -1.99 12.98 -31.40
CA THR A 85 -1.96 14.06 -30.40
C THR A 85 -2.58 13.60 -29.07
N GLU A 86 -2.20 14.26 -27.98
CA GLU A 86 -2.82 14.05 -26.67
C GLU A 86 -4.34 14.21 -26.71
N GLU A 87 -4.87 15.19 -27.47
CA GLU A 87 -6.31 15.34 -27.66
C GLU A 87 -6.95 14.09 -28.29
N PHE A 88 -6.32 13.53 -29.34
CA PHE A 88 -6.81 12.31 -29.96
C PHE A 88 -6.79 11.14 -28.96
N MET A 89 -5.68 10.95 -28.24
CA MET A 89 -5.53 9.88 -27.24
C MET A 89 -6.63 9.96 -26.17
N VAL A 90 -6.80 11.13 -25.54
CA VAL A 90 -7.77 11.35 -24.45
C VAL A 90 -9.22 11.18 -24.95
N ARG A 91 -9.54 11.70 -26.14
CA ARG A 91 -10.89 11.58 -26.71
C ARG A 91 -11.18 10.16 -27.22
N ALA A 92 -10.18 9.44 -27.74
CA ALA A 92 -10.27 8.04 -28.11
C ALA A 92 -10.41 7.13 -26.87
N TYR A 93 -9.75 7.47 -25.76
CA TYR A 93 -9.84 6.73 -24.50
C TYR A 93 -11.30 6.62 -24.03
N LYS A 94 -12.02 7.76 -23.92
CA LYS A 94 -13.43 7.75 -23.47
C LYS A 94 -14.45 7.41 -24.57
N GLY A 95 -14.15 7.71 -25.84
CA GLY A 95 -15.12 7.57 -26.94
C GLY A 95 -14.96 6.33 -27.82
N GLY A 96 -13.82 5.64 -27.72
CA GLY A 96 -13.30 4.77 -28.77
C GLY A 96 -12.71 5.57 -29.95
N THR A 97 -11.78 4.96 -30.69
CA THR A 97 -11.04 5.58 -31.80
C THR A 97 -11.96 6.24 -32.85
N LYS A 98 -13.09 5.60 -33.19
CA LYS A 98 -14.11 6.14 -34.12
C LYS A 98 -14.76 7.45 -33.66
N LYS A 99 -14.75 7.78 -32.37
CA LYS A 99 -15.32 9.03 -31.81
C LYS A 99 -14.26 10.03 -31.34
N ALA A 100 -12.97 9.75 -31.57
CA ALA A 100 -11.86 10.60 -31.12
C ALA A 100 -11.97 12.05 -31.64
N THR A 101 -12.43 12.24 -32.88
CA THR A 101 -12.65 13.57 -33.48
C THR A 101 -14.10 14.07 -33.36
N HIS A 102 -15.05 13.21 -32.99
CA HIS A 102 -16.48 13.52 -33.00
C HIS A 102 -16.89 14.51 -31.90
N LYS A 103 -17.83 15.43 -32.19
CA LYS A 103 -18.23 16.52 -31.27
C LYS A 103 -18.67 16.04 -29.88
N SER A 104 -19.18 14.82 -29.74
CA SER A 104 -19.58 14.24 -28.45
C SER A 104 -18.45 14.03 -27.45
N THR A 105 -17.19 13.91 -27.88
CA THR A 105 -16.02 13.74 -26.99
C THR A 105 -15.38 15.08 -26.60
N LEU A 106 -15.78 16.19 -27.23
CA LEU A 106 -15.24 17.52 -26.94
C LEU A 106 -15.51 18.01 -25.49
N PRO A 107 -16.67 17.77 -24.85
CA PRO A 107 -16.89 18.12 -23.45
C PRO A 107 -16.01 17.33 -22.47
N TYR A 108 -15.56 16.12 -22.85
CA TYR A 108 -14.61 15.35 -22.06
C TYR A 108 -13.20 15.95 -22.16
N TRP A 109 -12.75 16.30 -23.37
CA TRP A 109 -11.48 17.00 -23.59
C TRP A 109 -11.37 18.33 -22.82
N LYS A 110 -12.43 19.14 -22.81
CA LYS A 110 -12.45 20.40 -22.05
C LYS A 110 -12.28 20.18 -20.54
N ARG A 111 -12.91 19.14 -19.98
CA ARG A 111 -12.71 18.75 -18.57
C ARG A 111 -11.30 18.23 -18.32
N TYR A 112 -10.73 17.45 -19.24
CA TYR A 112 -9.35 16.98 -19.16
C TYR A 112 -8.34 18.11 -19.08
N ILE A 113 -8.45 19.15 -19.91
CA ILE A 113 -7.57 20.33 -19.82
C ILE A 113 -7.70 21.03 -18.47
N SER A 114 -8.93 21.31 -18.02
CA SER A 114 -9.19 21.96 -16.74
C SER A 114 -8.63 21.18 -15.54
N VAL A 115 -8.68 19.84 -15.56
CA VAL A 115 -8.07 19.00 -14.51
C VAL A 115 -6.55 18.90 -14.70
N LYS A 116 -6.03 18.86 -15.93
CA LYS A 116 -4.57 18.81 -16.18
C LYS A 116 -3.86 20.05 -15.62
N GLU A 117 -4.53 21.20 -15.65
CA GLU A 117 -4.03 22.45 -15.03
C GLU A 117 -3.90 22.36 -13.50
N THR A 118 -4.73 21.57 -12.80
CA THR A 118 -4.60 21.40 -11.33
C THR A 118 -3.42 20.50 -10.95
N PHE A 119 -3.08 19.53 -11.80
CA PHE A 119 -1.90 18.68 -11.65
C PHE A 119 -0.60 19.34 -12.14
N THR A 120 -0.66 20.51 -12.77
CA THR A 120 0.53 21.23 -13.21
C THR A 120 1.04 22.09 -12.04
N PRO A 121 2.27 21.87 -11.52
CA PRO A 121 2.79 22.71 -10.46
C PRO A 121 2.82 24.16 -10.94
N ARG A 122 2.10 25.05 -10.26
CA ARG A 122 2.29 26.49 -10.46
C ARG A 122 3.72 26.80 -10.03
N CYS A 123 4.63 26.92 -11.00
CA CYS A 123 5.93 27.53 -10.76
C CYS A 123 5.68 28.89 -10.10
N ARG A 124 5.96 28.96 -8.79
CA ARG A 124 6.08 30.25 -8.10
C ARG A 124 7.19 30.98 -8.85
N LYS A 125 6.81 31.95 -9.68
CA LYS A 125 7.77 32.92 -10.19
C LYS A 125 8.43 33.53 -8.96
N HIS A 126 9.72 33.31 -8.78
CA HIS A 126 10.51 34.05 -7.82
C HIS A 126 10.47 35.52 -8.25
N SER A 127 9.52 36.28 -7.71
CA SER A 127 9.55 37.72 -7.75
C SER A 127 10.66 38.16 -6.81
N ASN A 128 11.84 38.42 -7.37
CA ASN A 128 12.91 39.11 -6.66
C ASN A 128 12.33 40.39 -6.04
N GLY A 129 12.58 40.61 -4.75
CA GLY A 129 12.17 41.83 -4.06
C GLY A 129 12.86 43.07 -4.63
N PRO A 130 12.39 44.25 -4.20
CA PRO A 130 13.26 44.94 -3.24
C PRO A 130 12.53 45.58 -2.04
N THR A 131 13.16 45.41 -0.87
CA THR A 131 13.53 46.47 0.09
C THR A 131 12.46 47.45 0.60
N THR A 132 12.05 47.19 1.85
CA THR A 132 11.96 48.15 2.98
C THR A 132 11.28 49.51 2.79
N GLN A 133 10.12 49.72 3.45
CA GLN A 133 9.96 50.66 4.57
C GLN A 133 8.51 50.66 5.12
N SER A 134 8.38 50.61 6.45
CA SER A 134 7.18 51.01 7.21
C SER A 134 7.33 52.49 7.60
N PRO A 135 6.25 53.29 7.86
CA PRO A 135 5.53 53.15 9.14
C PRO A 135 4.03 53.63 9.23
N THR A 136 3.36 53.14 10.29
CA THR A 136 2.41 53.88 11.18
C THR A 136 0.98 54.31 10.75
N SER A 137 0.00 53.62 11.39
CA SER A 137 -1.32 54.02 11.96
C SER A 137 -2.26 55.08 11.32
N THR A 138 -3.58 54.80 11.40
CA THR A 138 -4.58 55.57 12.20
C THR A 138 -5.83 54.66 12.42
N ALA A 139 -6.68 54.96 13.41
CA ALA A 139 -7.83 54.14 13.85
C ALA A 139 -9.20 54.84 13.70
N LEU A 140 -10.27 54.22 14.24
CA LEU A 140 -11.70 54.59 14.22
C LEU A 140 -12.42 54.36 12.86
N ASP A 141 -13.74 54.07 12.77
CA ASP A 141 -14.79 54.04 13.79
C ASP A 141 -15.90 52.98 13.50
N SER A 142 -17.05 53.10 14.18
CA SER A 142 -18.01 52.05 14.52
C SER A 142 -19.44 52.21 13.94
N SER A 143 -20.19 51.10 14.00
CA SER A 143 -21.66 51.01 14.20
C SER A 143 -22.67 50.94 13.02
N ASN A 144 -23.48 49.87 13.08
CA ASN A 144 -24.95 49.77 13.03
C ASN A 144 -25.81 49.62 11.74
N SER A 145 -26.68 48.59 11.82
CA SER A 145 -28.09 48.51 11.34
C SER A 145 -28.43 48.29 9.85
N GLY A 146 -29.50 47.52 9.58
CA GLY A 146 -30.10 47.32 8.25
C GLY A 146 -30.89 46.01 8.11
N CYS A 147 -32.22 46.05 8.24
CA CYS A 147 -33.12 44.87 8.21
C CYS A 147 -33.39 44.30 6.80
N SER A 148 -33.77 43.01 6.75
CA SER A 148 -34.48 42.36 5.64
C SER A 148 -35.88 42.96 5.39
N PRO A 149 -36.57 42.54 4.30
CA PRO A 149 -37.76 41.73 4.54
C PRO A 149 -37.99 40.54 3.59
N LEU A 150 -38.83 39.61 4.08
CA LEU A 150 -39.34 38.40 3.42
C LEU A 150 -40.44 38.71 2.38
N ILE A 151 -40.66 37.78 1.44
CA ILE A 151 -42.02 37.44 0.97
C ILE A 151 -42.23 35.92 1.06
N TYR A 152 -43.44 35.53 1.48
CA TYR A 152 -43.88 34.20 1.90
C TYR A 152 -44.79 33.52 0.86
N LEU A 153 -44.95 32.19 0.97
CA LEU A 153 -46.18 31.36 0.73
C LEU A 153 -45.74 29.89 1.02
N ARG A 154 -46.12 29.18 2.10
CA ARG A 154 -47.44 28.81 2.70
C ARG A 154 -48.28 27.98 1.70
N SER A 155 -48.84 26.78 1.98
CA SER A 155 -48.94 25.88 3.15
C SER A 155 -49.01 24.40 2.66
N GLY A 156 -48.97 23.30 3.44
CA GLY A 156 -48.81 23.10 4.90
C GLY A 156 -49.92 22.23 5.53
N GLY A 157 -49.65 20.96 5.92
CA GLY A 157 -50.62 20.02 6.55
C GLY A 157 -50.00 18.72 7.10
N HIS A 158 -50.29 18.37 8.36
CA HIS A 158 -49.81 17.18 9.10
C HIS A 158 -50.84 16.05 9.16
N TYR A 159 -50.41 14.79 9.38
CA TYR A 159 -51.07 13.80 10.28
C TYR A 159 -50.06 12.70 10.71
N LEU A 160 -50.37 11.92 11.76
CA LEU A 160 -49.43 11.05 12.49
C LEU A 160 -50.00 9.65 12.83
N TYR A 161 -49.12 8.65 12.93
CA TYR A 161 -49.27 7.28 13.51
C TYR A 161 -50.16 6.24 12.77
N PRO A 162 -50.00 4.90 13.01
CA PRO A 162 -48.89 4.13 13.62
C PRO A 162 -48.41 2.92 12.74
N LEU A 163 -47.57 2.05 13.33
CA LEU A 163 -46.94 0.86 12.72
C LEU A 163 -47.90 -0.14 12.06
N ARG A 164 -47.43 -0.79 11.00
CA ARG A 164 -47.70 -2.22 10.75
C ARG A 164 -46.44 -2.95 10.29
N THR A 165 -46.05 -3.97 11.04
CA THR A 165 -44.87 -4.80 10.78
C THR A 165 -45.06 -5.69 9.55
N SER A 166 -44.04 -5.78 8.70
CA SER A 166 -43.95 -6.80 7.65
C SER A 166 -42.49 -7.22 7.49
N PHE A 167 -42.25 -8.53 7.49
CA PHE A 167 -40.92 -9.16 7.50
C PHE A 167 -40.02 -8.80 6.28
N SER A 168 -40.59 -8.23 5.23
CA SER A 168 -39.86 -7.79 4.02
C SER A 168 -38.82 -6.67 4.32
N ALA A 169 -39.08 -5.82 5.31
CA ALA A 169 -38.16 -4.73 5.66
C ALA A 169 -36.81 -5.23 6.23
N TYR A 170 -36.76 -6.43 6.81
CA TYR A 170 -35.54 -6.94 7.44
C TYR A 170 -34.45 -7.31 6.42
N LEU A 171 -34.85 -7.91 5.28
CA LEU A 171 -33.93 -8.20 4.18
C LEU A 171 -33.48 -6.93 3.45
N PHE A 172 -34.36 -5.93 3.32
CA PHE A 172 -34.02 -4.64 2.72
C PHE A 172 -33.08 -3.81 3.62
N CYS A 173 -33.21 -3.92 4.94
CA CYS A 173 -32.24 -3.34 5.87
C CYS A 173 -30.87 -4.01 5.79
N ILE A 174 -30.76 -5.33 5.57
CA ILE A 174 -29.45 -5.99 5.43
C ILE A 174 -28.72 -5.51 4.16
N SER A 175 -29.42 -5.34 3.03
CA SER A 175 -28.82 -4.84 1.79
C SER A 175 -28.50 -3.33 1.81
N ILE A 176 -29.14 -2.54 2.67
CA ILE A 176 -28.87 -1.10 2.83
C ILE A 176 -27.90 -0.80 3.98
N LEU A 177 -27.76 -1.67 4.98
CA LEU A 177 -26.83 -1.46 6.10
C LEU A 177 -25.46 -2.11 5.91
N LEU A 178 -25.27 -3.07 4.99
CA LEU A 178 -23.93 -3.57 4.66
C LEU A 178 -22.92 -2.48 4.24
N PRO A 179 -23.27 -1.43 3.47
CA PRO A 179 -22.36 -0.31 3.19
C PRO A 179 -22.29 0.77 4.29
N TYR A 180 -23.08 0.64 5.38
CA TYR A 180 -23.14 1.63 6.48
C TYR A 180 -22.93 1.02 7.87
N MET A 181 -22.56 -0.26 7.97
CA MET A 181 -21.93 -0.77 9.18
C MET A 181 -20.63 0.01 9.39
N PRO A 182 -20.41 0.64 10.55
CA PRO A 182 -19.21 1.41 10.77
C PRO A 182 -17.99 0.48 10.65
N VAL A 183 -16.92 1.01 10.05
CA VAL A 183 -15.62 0.34 9.83
C VAL A 183 -15.13 -0.38 11.11
N PHE A 184 -15.51 0.11 12.28
CA PHE A 184 -15.32 -0.51 13.60
C PHE A 184 -15.73 -1.98 13.72
N LEU A 185 -16.81 -2.46 13.10
CA LEU A 185 -17.22 -3.87 13.24
C LEU A 185 -16.47 -4.81 12.30
N TYR A 186 -16.02 -4.33 11.14
CA TYR A 186 -15.15 -5.10 10.25
C TYR A 186 -13.71 -5.12 10.79
N ARG A 187 -13.22 -3.97 11.29
CA ARG A 187 -11.93 -3.84 11.97
C ARG A 187 -11.84 -4.80 13.16
N ARG A 188 -12.81 -4.80 14.07
CA ARG A 188 -12.80 -5.66 15.28
C ARG A 188 -12.80 -7.17 14.99
N ALA A 189 -13.22 -7.62 13.80
CA ALA A 189 -13.16 -9.02 13.39
C ALA A 189 -11.87 -9.35 12.60
N ALA A 190 -11.31 -8.38 11.88
CA ALA A 190 -10.00 -8.49 11.23
C ALA A 190 -8.86 -8.45 12.25
N ASP A 191 -8.97 -7.60 13.29
CA ASP A 191 -8.00 -7.46 14.38
C ASP A 191 -7.71 -8.82 15.04
N ASP A 192 -8.74 -9.61 15.38
CA ASP A 192 -8.60 -10.96 15.95
C ASP A 192 -7.96 -11.98 14.98
N ALA A 193 -8.18 -11.85 13.67
CA ALA A 193 -7.61 -12.77 12.68
C ALA A 193 -6.10 -12.55 12.50
N CYS A 194 -5.65 -11.29 12.50
CA CYS A 194 -4.25 -10.90 12.36
C CYS A 194 -3.35 -11.30 13.53
N LEU A 195 -3.93 -11.80 14.64
CA LEU A 195 -3.21 -12.35 15.80
C LEU A 195 -2.77 -13.81 15.63
N TYR A 196 -3.20 -14.50 14.56
CA TYR A 196 -2.80 -15.89 14.29
C TYR A 196 -1.65 -15.96 13.29
N TRP A 197 -0.63 -16.76 13.59
CA TRP A 197 0.45 -17.11 12.67
C TRP A 197 -0.08 -17.62 11.33
N ASP A 198 -1.04 -18.54 11.38
CA ASP A 198 -1.68 -19.17 10.21
C ASP A 198 -2.42 -18.16 9.29
N SER A 199 -2.59 -16.90 9.70
CA SER A 199 -3.16 -15.82 8.87
C SER A 199 -2.11 -15.03 8.07
N ARG A 200 -0.86 -14.98 8.57
CA ARG A 200 0.24 -14.16 8.01
C ARG A 200 1.32 -14.98 7.31
N VAL A 201 1.34 -16.30 7.54
CA VAL A 201 2.44 -17.18 7.12
C VAL A 201 1.91 -18.29 6.20
N SER A 202 2.70 -18.71 5.21
CA SER A 202 2.25 -19.71 4.25
C SER A 202 2.11 -21.11 4.88
N PRO A 203 1.28 -22.01 4.30
CA PRO A 203 1.19 -23.41 4.75
C PRO A 203 2.50 -24.20 4.64
N GLU A 204 3.45 -23.70 3.84
CA GLU A 204 4.80 -24.22 3.65
C GLU A 204 5.69 -23.77 4.82
N ASP A 205 5.80 -22.46 5.05
CA ASP A 205 6.59 -21.87 6.15
C ASP A 205 6.10 -22.35 7.53
N MET A 206 4.77 -22.42 7.73
CA MET A 206 4.19 -22.97 8.96
C MET A 206 4.59 -24.43 9.19
N ARG A 207 4.78 -25.22 8.11
CA ARG A 207 5.23 -26.61 8.20
C ARG A 207 6.68 -26.68 8.68
N GLU A 208 7.52 -25.76 8.23
CA GLU A 208 8.92 -25.66 8.68
C GLU A 208 9.01 -25.24 10.15
N MET A 209 8.20 -24.26 10.59
CA MET A 209 8.06 -23.93 12.01
C MET A 209 7.64 -25.13 12.87
N TRP A 210 6.63 -25.89 12.43
CA TRP A 210 6.18 -27.10 13.12
C TRP A 210 7.15 -28.30 13.04
N ASN A 211 8.13 -28.26 12.14
CA ASN A 211 9.20 -29.24 12.04
C ASN A 211 10.39 -28.90 12.97
N ASN A 212 10.56 -27.63 13.34
CA ASN A 212 11.56 -27.24 14.34
C ASN A 212 11.17 -27.81 15.72
N PRO A 213 12.02 -28.62 16.37
CA PRO A 213 11.67 -29.29 17.62
C PRO A 213 11.52 -28.32 18.81
N GLU A 214 12.25 -27.20 18.83
CA GLU A 214 12.17 -26.22 19.91
C GLU A 214 10.83 -25.47 19.86
N ILE A 215 10.45 -24.99 18.68
CA ILE A 215 9.17 -24.34 18.40
C ILE A 215 8.00 -25.28 18.69
N CYS A 216 8.05 -26.50 18.15
CA CYS A 216 7.01 -27.50 18.38
C CYS A 216 6.84 -27.78 19.89
N ASN A 217 7.94 -27.86 20.65
CA ASN A 217 7.89 -28.01 22.11
C ASN A 217 7.35 -26.76 22.83
N GLU A 218 7.71 -25.55 22.43
CA GLU A 218 7.19 -24.29 22.99
C GLU A 218 5.67 -24.15 22.76
N TRP A 219 5.23 -24.33 21.51
CA TRP A 219 3.82 -24.25 21.13
C TRP A 219 2.97 -25.34 21.79
N ASN A 220 3.47 -26.58 21.90
CA ASN A 220 2.78 -27.66 22.62
C ASN A 220 2.64 -27.36 24.13
N LYS A 221 3.70 -26.84 24.80
CA LYS A 221 3.63 -26.42 26.21
C LYS A 221 2.58 -25.31 26.43
N SER A 222 2.46 -24.40 25.47
CA SER A 222 1.50 -23.30 25.46
C SER A 222 0.09 -23.68 24.97
N ASN A 223 -0.20 -24.99 24.82
CA ASN A 223 -1.47 -25.54 24.32
C ASN A 223 -1.93 -24.97 22.95
N GLN A 224 -1.00 -24.46 22.14
CA GLN A 224 -1.28 -23.99 20.79
C GLN A 224 -1.67 -25.17 19.88
N LYS A 225 -2.52 -24.91 18.89
CA LYS A 225 -2.99 -25.95 17.96
C LYS A 225 -2.63 -25.57 16.53
N ARG A 226 -2.23 -26.56 15.72
CA ARG A 226 -2.04 -26.39 14.26
C ARG A 226 -3.30 -25.76 13.65
N GLY A 227 -3.13 -24.71 12.83
CA GLY A 227 -4.24 -23.94 12.26
C GLY A 227 -4.80 -22.83 13.17
N LYS A 228 -4.30 -22.70 14.41
CA LYS A 228 -4.70 -21.68 15.40
C LYS A 228 -3.54 -21.35 16.36
N VAL A 229 -2.35 -21.09 15.82
CA VAL A 229 -1.22 -20.62 16.65
C VAL A 229 -1.31 -19.11 16.80
N LEU A 230 -1.39 -18.60 18.02
CA LEU A 230 -1.39 -17.17 18.32
C LEU A 230 0.03 -16.61 18.38
N PHE A 231 0.22 -15.38 17.91
CA PHE A 231 1.43 -14.61 18.20
C PHE A 231 1.54 -14.27 19.69
N THR A 232 2.76 -14.09 20.17
CA THR A 232 2.98 -13.45 21.47
C THR A 232 2.53 -11.99 21.40
N LEU A 233 1.98 -11.44 22.47
CA LEU A 233 1.62 -10.01 22.53
C LEU A 233 2.64 -9.24 23.38
N ASP A 234 3.01 -8.06 22.93
CA ASP A 234 3.83 -7.13 23.71
C ASP A 234 3.01 -6.40 24.81
N SER A 235 3.62 -5.44 25.50
CA SER A 235 2.96 -4.62 26.53
C SER A 235 1.86 -3.71 25.98
N GLU A 236 1.88 -3.40 24.69
CA GLU A 236 0.92 -2.54 23.98
C GLU A 236 -0.19 -3.34 23.29
N LYS A 237 -0.07 -4.68 23.30
CA LYS A 237 -0.92 -5.70 22.65
C LYS A 237 -0.70 -5.83 21.14
N ASN A 238 0.45 -5.42 20.63
CA ASN A 238 0.86 -5.71 19.26
C ASN A 238 1.40 -7.15 19.16
N PRO A 239 1.21 -7.84 18.01
CA PRO A 239 1.80 -9.15 17.79
C PRO A 239 3.33 -9.05 17.67
N CYS A 240 4.05 -9.82 18.47
CA CYS A 240 5.50 -9.95 18.42
C CYS A 240 5.94 -11.41 18.41
N LEU A 241 7.14 -11.67 17.91
CA LEU A 241 7.73 -13.02 17.89
C LEU A 241 8.47 -13.30 19.20
N SER A 242 8.31 -14.48 19.78
CA SER A 242 9.21 -15.02 20.82
C SER A 242 10.67 -15.03 20.32
N ARG A 243 11.65 -15.02 21.23
CA ARG A 243 13.07 -15.11 20.81
C ARG A 243 13.39 -16.45 20.13
N LEU A 244 12.68 -17.52 20.47
CA LEU A 244 12.79 -18.82 19.79
C LEU A 244 12.12 -18.76 18.42
N GLU A 245 10.88 -18.24 18.36
CA GLU A 245 10.15 -18.06 17.10
C GLU A 245 10.95 -17.22 16.08
N LEU A 246 11.54 -16.11 16.53
CA LEU A 246 12.40 -15.26 15.72
C LEU A 246 13.66 -15.99 15.22
N LYS A 247 14.32 -16.76 16.10
CA LYS A 247 15.50 -17.57 15.74
C LYS A 247 15.15 -18.60 14.67
N ALA A 248 14.04 -19.32 14.82
CA ALA A 248 13.57 -20.29 13.85
C ALA A 248 13.24 -19.66 12.48
N VAL A 249 12.54 -18.51 12.46
CA VAL A 249 12.25 -17.79 11.20
C VAL A 249 13.54 -17.34 10.52
N ALA A 250 14.51 -16.81 11.27
CA ALA A 250 15.82 -16.40 10.73
C ALA A 250 16.63 -17.58 10.20
N GLU A 251 16.66 -18.71 10.93
CA GLU A 251 17.32 -19.95 10.50
C GLU A 251 16.72 -20.51 9.21
N ILE A 252 15.39 -20.59 9.12
CA ILE A 252 14.69 -21.07 7.92
C ILE A 252 15.05 -20.19 6.70
N ILE A 253 14.92 -18.86 6.83
CA ILE A 253 15.23 -17.94 5.73
C ILE A 253 16.71 -18.01 5.32
N VAL A 254 17.63 -18.05 6.27
CA VAL A 254 19.07 -18.18 5.96
C VAL A 254 19.36 -19.50 5.26
N ASN A 255 18.82 -20.62 5.76
CA ASN A 255 19.07 -21.94 5.17
C ASN A 255 18.49 -22.07 3.75
N ASN A 256 17.28 -21.57 3.53
CA ASN A 256 16.57 -21.73 2.25
C ASN A 256 17.08 -20.77 1.16
N TYR A 257 17.54 -19.57 1.51
CA TYR A 257 17.87 -18.52 0.53
C TYR A 257 19.29 -17.96 0.61
N PHE A 258 19.94 -17.99 1.79
CA PHE A 258 21.23 -17.30 2.03
C PHE A 258 22.34 -18.23 2.56
N SER A 259 22.21 -19.54 2.38
CA SER A 259 23.12 -20.55 2.95
C SER A 259 24.57 -20.42 2.48
N THR A 260 24.80 -19.85 1.29
CA THR A 260 26.13 -19.55 0.74
C THR A 260 26.72 -18.22 1.22
N MET A 261 25.92 -17.34 1.84
CA MET A 261 26.32 -15.98 2.24
C MET A 261 26.93 -15.90 3.65
N GLY A 262 26.91 -17.00 4.42
CA GLY A 262 27.51 -17.06 5.76
C GLY A 262 26.82 -16.17 6.83
N ILE A 263 25.61 -15.67 6.56
CA ILE A 263 24.86 -14.82 7.48
C ILE A 263 24.47 -15.63 8.72
N LYS A 264 24.89 -15.19 9.91
CA LYS A 264 24.45 -15.80 11.16
C LYS A 264 22.99 -15.42 11.46
N PRO A 265 22.07 -16.38 11.71
CA PRO A 265 20.70 -16.07 12.09
C PRO A 265 20.60 -15.17 13.34
N THR A 266 21.49 -15.34 14.32
CA THR A 266 21.54 -14.50 15.54
C THR A 266 21.76 -13.02 15.28
N VAL A 267 22.48 -12.65 14.20
CA VAL A 267 22.68 -11.27 13.78
C VAL A 267 21.37 -10.66 13.26
N LEU A 268 20.59 -11.42 12.47
CA LEU A 268 19.26 -11.00 12.01
C LEU A 268 18.27 -10.89 13.18
N CYS A 269 18.32 -11.81 14.15
CA CYS A 269 17.52 -11.72 15.37
C CYS A 269 17.83 -10.46 16.19
N ALA A 270 19.12 -10.11 16.32
CA ALA A 270 19.54 -8.90 17.02
C ALA A 270 19.10 -7.63 16.28
N LEU A 271 19.20 -7.61 14.95
CA LEU A 271 18.65 -6.53 14.12
C LEU A 271 17.14 -6.38 14.30
N ALA A 272 16.35 -7.46 14.22
CA ALA A 272 14.90 -7.43 14.44
C ALA A 272 14.55 -6.88 15.83
N GLU A 273 15.25 -7.30 16.88
CA GLU A 273 15.02 -6.76 18.23
C GLU A 273 15.42 -5.27 18.34
N MET A 274 16.39 -4.78 17.54
CA MET A 274 16.75 -3.36 17.50
C MET A 274 15.80 -2.47 16.68
N VAL A 275 15.31 -2.95 15.52
CA VAL A 275 14.54 -2.13 14.56
C VAL A 275 13.03 -2.16 14.79
N SER A 276 12.50 -3.27 15.32
CA SER A 276 11.06 -3.46 15.54
C SER A 276 10.70 -3.94 16.95
N MET A 277 11.68 -4.15 17.84
CA MET A 277 11.46 -4.83 19.14
C MET A 277 10.82 -6.23 18.98
N ARG A 278 11.02 -6.89 17.83
CA ARG A 278 10.38 -8.14 17.39
C ARG A 278 8.88 -8.03 17.07
N ASN A 279 8.34 -6.82 16.91
CA ASN A 279 6.96 -6.57 16.48
C ASN A 279 6.77 -7.00 15.02
N VAL A 280 5.71 -7.77 14.75
CA VAL A 280 5.39 -8.31 13.42
C VAL A 280 4.87 -7.23 12.47
N ASP A 281 4.16 -6.23 13.00
CA ASP A 281 3.68 -5.06 12.25
C ASP A 281 4.75 -3.98 12.08
N GLY A 282 5.77 -3.97 12.96
CA GLY A 282 6.88 -3.00 12.95
C GLY A 282 6.69 -1.84 13.94
N THR A 283 7.12 -0.64 13.55
CA THR A 283 6.97 0.61 14.32
C THR A 283 6.36 1.71 13.45
N GLU A 284 6.02 2.88 14.03
CA GLU A 284 5.48 4.02 13.26
C GLU A 284 6.39 4.49 12.11
N GLU A 285 7.70 4.24 12.21
CA GLU A 285 8.70 4.63 11.21
C GLU A 285 9.14 3.49 10.27
N ARG A 286 8.86 2.22 10.63
CA ARG A 286 9.46 1.04 9.99
C ARG A 286 8.46 -0.11 9.87
N THR A 287 8.11 -0.48 8.64
CA THR A 287 7.16 -1.56 8.36
C THR A 287 7.76 -2.94 8.65
N GLY A 288 7.04 -3.74 9.44
CA GLY A 288 7.33 -5.15 9.68
C GLY A 288 8.53 -5.45 10.58
N LEU A 289 8.73 -6.75 10.81
CA LEU A 289 9.75 -7.33 11.70
C LEU A 289 11.19 -6.82 11.45
N MET A 290 11.58 -6.67 10.18
CA MET A 290 12.93 -6.25 9.80
C MET A 290 13.04 -4.76 9.45
N GLY A 291 11.93 -4.01 9.53
CA GLY A 291 11.90 -2.57 9.32
C GLY A 291 12.40 -2.09 7.97
N ILE A 292 12.11 -2.86 6.91
CA ILE A 292 12.45 -2.53 5.52
C ILE A 292 11.25 -1.81 4.89
N ASP A 293 11.50 -0.68 4.23
CA ASP A 293 10.45 0.03 3.49
C ASP A 293 10.17 -0.64 2.13
N TYR A 294 8.95 -0.44 1.62
CA TYR A 294 8.53 -1.02 0.33
C TYR A 294 9.46 -0.66 -0.83
N SER A 295 10.07 0.54 -0.85
CA SER A 295 10.95 0.94 -1.95
C SER A 295 12.29 0.20 -1.94
N THR A 296 12.86 -0.07 -0.76
CA THR A 296 14.07 -0.90 -0.63
C THR A 296 13.74 -2.36 -0.93
N ALA A 297 12.64 -2.90 -0.40
CA ALA A 297 12.22 -4.27 -0.67
C ALA A 297 11.99 -4.52 -2.18
N PHE A 298 11.31 -3.59 -2.87
CA PHE A 298 11.10 -3.65 -4.32
C PHE A 298 12.40 -3.61 -5.14
N ARG A 299 13.46 -2.93 -4.65
CA ARG A 299 14.79 -2.92 -5.28
C ARG A 299 15.58 -4.22 -5.07
N LEU A 300 15.30 -4.94 -3.98
CA LEU A 300 15.92 -6.22 -3.63
C LEU A 300 15.13 -7.43 -4.14
N TYR A 301 13.99 -7.18 -4.80
CA TYR A 301 13.10 -8.21 -5.36
C TYR A 301 13.89 -9.20 -6.22
N THR A 302 13.87 -10.46 -5.81
CA THR A 302 14.61 -11.57 -6.41
C THR A 302 13.73 -12.82 -6.41
N ASP A 303 13.65 -13.54 -5.30
CA ASP A 303 12.94 -14.83 -5.23
C ASP A 303 11.60 -14.78 -4.47
N TYR A 304 11.39 -13.77 -3.63
CA TYR A 304 10.15 -13.61 -2.85
C TYR A 304 9.21 -12.57 -3.49
N PRO A 305 8.00 -12.95 -3.93
CA PRO A 305 7.06 -12.00 -4.49
C PRO A 305 6.45 -11.10 -3.41
N ILE A 306 6.52 -9.78 -3.63
CA ILE A 306 5.72 -8.76 -2.93
C ILE A 306 4.68 -8.24 -3.92
N ASP A 307 3.40 -8.35 -3.59
CA ASP A 307 2.31 -7.70 -4.33
C ASP A 307 1.94 -6.34 -3.70
N TYR A 308 2.06 -6.21 -2.37
CA TYR A 308 1.64 -5.02 -1.59
C TYR A 308 2.56 -4.71 -0.39
N GLU A 309 2.44 -3.52 0.19
CA GLU A 309 3.22 -3.12 1.38
C GLU A 309 2.89 -3.97 2.61
N GLU A 310 1.62 -4.39 2.74
CA GLU A 310 1.15 -5.24 3.83
C GLU A 310 1.82 -6.62 3.84
N ASP A 311 2.40 -7.08 2.72
CA ASP A 311 3.18 -8.32 2.67
C ASP A 311 4.43 -8.25 3.57
N LEU A 312 5.00 -7.06 3.80
CA LEU A 312 6.15 -6.86 4.69
C LEU A 312 5.82 -7.05 6.18
N THR A 313 4.53 -7.10 6.54
CA THR A 313 4.05 -7.47 7.88
C THR A 313 3.95 -8.98 8.11
N LYS A 314 4.34 -9.79 7.11
CA LYS A 314 4.43 -11.25 7.21
C LYS A 314 5.83 -11.63 7.71
N PRO A 315 5.98 -12.39 8.82
CA PRO A 315 7.29 -12.67 9.43
C PRO A 315 8.38 -13.16 8.46
N PHE A 316 8.05 -14.12 7.59
CA PHE A 316 8.99 -14.71 6.63
C PHE A 316 9.39 -13.75 5.50
N VAL A 317 8.42 -13.02 4.95
CA VAL A 317 8.67 -11.98 3.93
C VAL A 317 9.58 -10.90 4.51
N SER A 318 9.23 -10.37 5.68
CA SER A 318 10.00 -9.33 6.36
C SER A 318 11.44 -9.81 6.63
N MET A 319 11.60 -11.02 7.17
CA MET A 319 12.91 -11.64 7.43
C MET A 319 13.73 -11.82 6.14
N TYR A 320 13.11 -12.28 5.05
CA TYR A 320 13.76 -12.41 3.75
C TYR A 320 14.31 -11.07 3.24
N PHE A 321 13.51 -10.01 3.23
CA PHE A 321 13.97 -8.70 2.73
C PHE A 321 14.99 -8.04 3.66
N GLY A 322 14.92 -8.28 4.97
CA GLY A 322 15.97 -7.89 5.89
C GLY A 322 17.29 -8.62 5.63
N ALA A 323 17.25 -9.94 5.44
CA ALA A 323 18.43 -10.74 5.09
C ALA A 323 19.02 -10.34 3.72
N ALA A 324 18.17 -10.06 2.72
CA ALA A 324 18.59 -9.56 1.40
C ALA A 324 19.25 -8.17 1.50
N TYR A 325 18.70 -7.26 2.31
CA TYR A 325 19.28 -5.93 2.50
C TYR A 325 20.62 -6.00 3.24
N PHE A 326 20.70 -6.85 4.27
CA PHE A 326 21.93 -7.14 4.99
C PHE A 326 23.01 -7.69 4.05
N ALA A 327 22.68 -8.69 3.21
CA ALA A 327 23.60 -9.26 2.23
C ALA A 327 24.09 -8.22 1.20
N TRP A 328 23.20 -7.34 0.73
CA TRP A 328 23.54 -6.25 -0.18
C TRP A 328 24.48 -5.23 0.47
N LEU A 329 24.24 -4.86 1.74
CA LEU A 329 25.11 -3.97 2.50
C LEU A 329 26.50 -4.56 2.77
N SER A 330 26.59 -5.88 2.99
CA SER A 330 27.88 -6.58 3.15
C SER A 330 28.79 -6.46 1.92
N MET A 331 28.23 -6.18 0.75
CA MET A 331 28.96 -5.97 -0.52
C MET A 331 28.78 -4.55 -1.08
N TYR A 332 28.51 -3.56 -0.21
CA TYR A 332 28.17 -2.20 -0.63
C TYR A 332 29.29 -1.56 -1.48
N GLU A 333 28.90 -0.96 -2.62
CA GLU A 333 29.80 -0.45 -3.68
C GLU A 333 30.76 -1.50 -4.28
N GLY A 334 30.43 -2.80 -4.18
CA GLY A 334 31.24 -3.89 -4.71
C GLY A 334 32.47 -4.23 -3.87
N SER A 335 32.56 -3.69 -2.64
CA SER A 335 33.59 -4.02 -1.66
C SER A 335 32.97 -4.73 -0.46
N GLU A 336 33.64 -5.74 0.06
CA GLU A 336 33.26 -6.39 1.32
C GLU A 336 33.33 -5.36 2.47
N ARG A 337 32.28 -5.31 3.30
CA ARG A 337 32.14 -4.38 4.43
C ARG A 337 32.19 -5.13 5.74
N ASP A 338 32.75 -4.50 6.77
CA ASP A 338 32.71 -5.06 8.12
C ASP A 338 31.28 -5.04 8.71
N LEU A 339 31.06 -5.89 9.71
CA LEU A 339 29.76 -6.02 10.36
C LEU A 339 29.29 -4.70 11.00
N GLN A 340 30.21 -3.87 11.49
CA GLN A 340 29.90 -2.60 12.14
C GLN A 340 29.32 -1.58 11.13
N PHE A 341 29.91 -1.48 9.94
CA PHE A 341 29.37 -0.71 8.82
C PHE A 341 28.00 -1.25 8.41
N VAL A 342 27.84 -2.57 8.25
CA VAL A 342 26.57 -3.17 7.82
C VAL A 342 25.44 -2.86 8.80
N ILE A 343 25.66 -3.00 10.11
CA ILE A 343 24.64 -2.67 11.13
C ILE A 343 24.29 -1.18 11.13
N GLN A 344 25.28 -0.29 11.03
CA GLN A 344 25.02 1.16 10.96
C GLN A 344 24.28 1.56 9.68
N ALA A 345 24.70 1.02 8.52
CA ALA A 345 24.06 1.27 7.22
C ALA A 345 22.63 0.70 7.16
N TYR A 346 22.37 -0.41 7.86
CA TYR A 346 21.03 -0.99 7.97
C TYR A 346 20.08 -0.07 8.74
N ILE A 347 20.57 0.55 9.81
CA ILE A 347 19.76 1.43 10.67
C ILE A 347 19.61 2.81 10.04
N SER A 348 20.71 3.46 9.64
CA SER A 348 20.74 4.88 9.25
C SER A 348 20.77 5.11 7.74
N GLY A 349 20.92 4.06 6.93
CA GLY A 349 21.21 4.14 5.50
C GLY A 349 22.71 4.24 5.21
N PRO A 350 23.21 3.63 4.12
CA PRO A 350 24.65 3.54 3.84
C PRO A 350 25.33 4.89 3.58
N GLU A 351 24.59 5.89 3.10
CA GLU A 351 25.10 7.25 2.88
C GLU A 351 25.32 8.04 4.19
N ASN A 352 24.77 7.56 5.32
CA ASN A 352 24.78 8.24 6.62
C ASN A 352 25.70 7.57 7.66
N VAL A 353 26.53 6.60 7.26
CA VAL A 353 27.44 5.90 8.18
C VAL A 353 28.59 6.83 8.58
N ASN A 354 28.88 6.91 9.88
CA ASN A 354 29.99 7.71 10.40
C ASN A 354 31.29 6.89 10.42
N PRO A 355 32.33 7.25 9.64
CA PRO A 355 33.57 6.48 9.56
C PRO A 355 34.49 6.58 10.79
N GLU A 356 34.26 7.51 11.72
CA GLU A 356 35.21 7.83 12.80
C GLU A 356 34.67 7.59 14.23
N GLY A 357 33.43 7.09 14.39
CA GLY A 357 32.75 7.03 15.69
C GLY A 357 32.42 5.64 16.21
N MET A 358 32.66 5.39 17.51
CA MET A 358 31.93 4.35 18.25
C MET A 358 30.44 4.72 18.28
N CYS A 359 29.67 4.11 17.38
CA CYS A 359 28.25 4.36 17.21
C CYS A 359 27.47 3.74 18.39
N PRO A 360 26.60 4.48 19.12
CA PRO A 360 25.78 3.94 20.20
C PRO A 360 24.97 2.68 19.80
N GLU A 361 24.55 2.64 18.55
CA GLU A 361 23.86 1.56 17.87
C GLU A 361 24.68 0.26 17.87
N TRP A 362 26.01 0.35 17.72
CA TRP A 362 26.90 -0.82 17.73
C TRP A 362 26.99 -1.44 19.13
N ALA A 363 27.18 -0.62 20.17
CA ALA A 363 27.23 -1.10 21.55
C ALA A 363 25.89 -1.74 21.98
N LYS A 364 24.76 -1.17 21.52
CA LYS A 364 23.42 -1.77 21.70
C LYS A 364 23.30 -3.10 20.94
N PHE A 365 23.80 -3.17 19.71
CA PHE A 365 23.80 -4.40 18.91
C PHE A 365 24.59 -5.54 19.57
N GLU A 366 25.82 -5.29 20.04
CA GLU A 366 26.64 -6.29 20.73
C GLU A 366 25.93 -6.83 21.99
N GLN A 367 25.31 -5.94 22.78
CA GLN A 367 24.54 -6.33 23.96
C GLN A 367 23.33 -7.22 23.60
N THR A 368 22.60 -6.87 22.55
CA THR A 368 21.46 -7.67 22.07
C THR A 368 21.92 -9.02 21.51
N LEU A 369 23.00 -9.05 20.71
CA LEU A 369 23.56 -10.26 20.10
C LEU A 369 24.00 -11.28 21.16
N ALA A 370 24.71 -10.83 22.20
CA ALA A 370 25.07 -11.68 23.33
C ALA A 370 23.84 -12.32 24.00
N GLY A 371 22.70 -11.62 24.02
CA GLY A 371 21.42 -12.12 24.52
C GLY A 371 20.76 -13.24 23.69
N PHE A 372 21.24 -13.47 22.46
CA PHE A 372 20.85 -14.60 21.61
C PHE A 372 21.91 -15.73 21.59
N GLU A 373 23.20 -15.41 21.75
CA GLU A 373 24.28 -16.40 21.78
C GLU A 373 24.41 -17.13 23.15
N PHE A 374 24.08 -16.48 24.28
CA PHE A 374 24.17 -17.08 25.63
C PHE A 374 22.99 -17.98 26.06
N ARG A 375 22.10 -18.39 25.13
CA ARG A 375 20.91 -19.22 25.42
C ARG A 375 20.84 -20.55 24.65
N GLU A 376 22.00 -21.07 24.24
CA GLU A 376 22.15 -22.46 23.78
C GLU A 376 22.12 -23.46 24.95
#